data_AF-A0A1M6BG13-F1
#
_entry.id   AF-A0A1M6BG13-F1
#
_cell.length_a   1.000
_cell.length_b   1.000
_cell.length_c   1.000
_cell.angle_alpha   90.00
_cell.angle_beta   90.00
_cell.angle_gamma   90.00
#
_symmetry.space_group_name_H-M   'P 1'
#
loop_
_entity.id
_entity.type
_entity.pdbx_description
1 polymer ?
#
loop_
_entity_poly.entity_id
_entity_poly.type
_entity_poly.pdbx_seq_one_letter_code
_entity_poly.pdbx_strand_id
1 'polypeptide(L)' 'MNFTQNDRLKQVTANTLIVGVDVGSQTHFCRAFDWRGFELSRRVFKFSNDRMGFLTFLRWTEELMNKTEMKKV' A
#
# COMPACT_ATOMS: atom_id res chain seq x y z
N MET A 1 8.71 20.36 -0.83
CA MET A 1 8.21 20.30 0.56
C MET A 1 9.25 19.61 1.43
N ASN A 2 9.73 20.26 2.49
CA ASN A 2 10.66 19.68 3.46
C ASN A 2 9.87 19.13 4.65
N PHE A 3 9.47 17.86 4.58
CA PHE A 3 8.85 17.16 5.70
C PHE A 3 9.91 16.34 6.45
N THR A 4 9.95 16.45 7.78
CA THR A 4 10.72 15.51 8.59
C THR A 4 10.09 14.12 8.53
N GLN A 5 10.83 13.07 8.90
CA GLN A 5 10.26 11.72 8.99
C GLN A 5 9.06 11.67 9.95
N ASN A 6 9.13 12.41 11.07
CA ASN A 6 8.03 12.50 12.02
C ASN A 6 6.80 13.18 11.43
N ASP A 7 6.97 14.18 10.56
CA ASP A 7 5.84 14.83 9.89
C ASP A 7 5.17 13.90 8.87
N ARG A 8 5.91 12.96 8.28
CA ARG A 8 5.33 11.91 7.41
C ARG A 8 4.56 10.89 8.24
N LEU A 9 5.10 10.45 9.37
CA LEU A 9 4.42 9.50 10.26
C LEU A 9 3.13 10.09 10.83
N LYS A 10 3.12 11.38 11.21
CA LYS A 10 1.92 12.08 11.69
C LYS A 10 0.79 12.16 10.65
N GLN A 11 1.10 12.00 9.36
CA GLN A 11 0.07 11.96 8.32
C GLN A 11 -0.67 10.63 8.29
N VAL A 12 -0.12 9.56 8.87
CA VAL A 12 -0.81 8.27 8.99
C VAL A 12 -1.89 8.39 10.07
N THR A 13 -3.14 8.14 9.68
CA THR A 13 -4.32 8.16 10.56
C THR A 13 -5.10 6.86 10.47
N ALA A 14 -6.12 6.71 11.30
CA ALA A 14 -6.97 5.53 11.33
C ALA A 14 -7.57 5.10 9.98
N ASN A 15 -7.72 6.04 9.04
CA ASN A 15 -8.33 5.81 7.73
C ASN A 15 -7.29 5.69 6.61
N THR A 16 -6.03 5.38 6.95
CA THR A 16 -4.90 5.26 6.01
C THR A 16 -4.57 3.79 5.77
N LEU A 17 -4.56 3.39 4.50
CA LEU A 17 -4.05 2.11 4.05
C LEU A 17 -2.54 2.24 3.80
N ILE A 18 -1.72 1.59 4.61
CA ILE A 18 -0.27 1.59 4.40
C ILE A 18 0.08 0.44 3.47
N VAL A 19 0.75 0.74 2.35
CA VAL A 19 1.21 -0.29 1.41
C VAL A 19 2.73 -0.34 1.40
N GLY A 20 3.30 -1.44 1.89
CA GLY A 20 4.72 -1.72 1.77
C GLY A 20 5.00 -2.45 0.46
N VAL A 21 5.89 -1.91 -0.37
CA VAL A 21 6.28 -2.47 -1.66
C VAL A 21 7.78 -2.77 -1.68
N ASP A 22 8.13 -4.03 -1.90
CA ASP A 22 9.49 -4.45 -2.24
C ASP A 22 9.66 -4.42 -3.75
N VAL A 23 10.58 -3.57 -4.23
CA VAL A 23 10.71 -3.22 -5.63
C VAL A 23 11.84 -4.02 -6.28
N GLY A 24 11.48 -5.09 -7.00
CA GLY A 24 12.42 -5.85 -7.84
C GLY A 24 12.50 -5.37 -9.29
N SER A 25 13.51 -5.82 -10.03
CA SER A 25 13.72 -5.44 -11.44
C SER A 25 12.67 -6.02 -12.40
N GLN A 26 12.08 -7.17 -12.07
CA GLN A 26 11.05 -7.85 -12.87
C GLN A 26 9.70 -7.98 -12.14
N THR A 27 9.74 -8.19 -10.83
CA THR A 27 8.55 -8.45 -10.00
C THR A 27 8.65 -7.66 -8.71
N HIS A 28 7.55 -7.05 -8.33
CA HIS A 28 7.37 -6.34 -7.08
C HIS A 28 6.48 -7.16 -6.14
N PHE A 29 6.69 -7.01 -4.84
CA PHE A 29 5.94 -7.71 -3.80
C PHE A 29 5.33 -6.70 -2.85
N CYS A 30 4.03 -6.81 -2.58
CA CYS A 30 3.30 -5.88 -1.73
C CYS A 30 2.65 -6.58 -0.55
N ARG A 31 2.59 -5.84 0.56
CA ARG A 31 1.70 -6.10 1.69
C ARG A 31 1.01 -4.82 2.13
N ALA A 32 -0.19 -4.96 2.65
CA ALA A 32 -0.99 -3.85 3.12
C ALA A 32 -1.22 -3.95 4.63
N PHE A 33 -1.18 -2.82 5.31
CA PHE A 33 -1.30 -2.71 6.76
C PHE A 33 -2.23 -1.56 7.15
N ASP A 34 -2.82 -1.64 8.33
CA ASP A 34 -3.46 -0.49 8.96
C ASP A 34 -2.44 0.41 9.67
N TRP A 35 -2.90 1.55 10.19
CA TRP A 35 -2.10 2.50 10.95
C TRP A 35 -1.46 1.93 12.24
N ARG A 36 -1.95 0.79 12.73
CA ARG A 36 -1.43 0.09 13.92
C ARG A 36 -0.45 -1.02 13.55
N GLY A 37 -0.25 -1.29 12.25
CA GLY A 37 0.61 -2.34 11.74
C GLY A 37 -0.05 -3.71 11.62
N PHE A 38 -1.38 -3.82 11.73
CA PHE A 38 -2.07 -5.07 11.43
C PHE A 38 -2.04 -5.33 9.93
N GLU A 39 -1.63 -6.53 9.54
CA GLU A 39 -1.63 -6.93 8.14
C GLU A 39 -3.05 -7.16 7.63
N LEU A 40 -3.41 -6.46 6.56
CA LEU A 40 -4.70 -6.52 5.86
C LEU A 40 -4.64 -7.43 4.63
N SER A 41 -3.44 -7.60 4.05
CA SER A 41 -3.18 -8.54 2.97
C SER A 41 -3.01 -9.95 3.52
N ARG A 42 -4.02 -10.82 3.40
CA ARG A 42 -3.91 -12.24 3.86
C ARG A 42 -2.76 -13.02 3.20
N ARG A 43 -2.29 -12.56 2.03
CA ARG A 43 -1.18 -13.12 1.27
C ARG A 43 -0.40 -11.99 0.58
N VAL A 44 0.86 -12.26 0.27
CA VAL A 44 1.70 -11.35 -0.54
C VAL A 44 1.06 -11.14 -1.91
N PHE A 45 0.86 -9.89 -2.28
CA PHE A 45 0.46 -9.53 -3.64
C PHE A 45 1.72 -9.34 -4.49
N LYS A 46 1.68 -9.80 -5.75
CA LYS A 46 2.82 -9.72 -6.67
C LYS A 46 2.36 -9.07 -7.97
N PHE A 47 3.18 -8.18 -8.53
CA PHE A 47 2.91 -7.60 -9.84
C PHE A 47 4.21 -7.41 -10.63
N SER A 48 4.11 -7.41 -11.96
CA SER A 48 5.26 -7.24 -12.86
C SER A 48 5.70 -5.77 -12.95
N ASN A 49 6.97 -5.56 -13.29
CA ASN A 49 7.54 -4.24 -13.55
C ASN A 49 7.17 -3.72 -14.95
N ASP A 50 5.87 -3.65 -15.23
CA ASP A 50 5.32 -3.11 -16.46
C ASP A 50 4.00 -2.37 -16.18
N ARG A 51 3.43 -1.75 -17.23
CA ARG A 51 2.18 -0.98 -17.12
C ARG A 51 1.00 -1.83 -16.63
N MET A 52 0.88 -3.06 -17.11
CA MET A 52 -0.23 -3.94 -16.74
C MET A 52 -0.08 -4.36 -15.28
N GLY A 53 1.13 -4.73 -14.86
CA GLY A 53 1.47 -4.97 -13.47
C GLY A 53 1.07 -3.81 -12.57
N PHE A 54 1.46 -2.58 -12.93
CA PHE A 54 1.08 -1.40 -12.16
C PHE A 54 -0.44 -1.18 -12.09
N LEU A 55 -1.18 -1.38 -13.18
CA LEU A 55 -2.64 -1.29 -13.17
C LEU A 55 -3.29 -2.35 -12.26
N THR A 56 -2.77 -3.58 -12.26
CA THR A 56 -3.24 -4.62 -11.33
C THR A 56 -2.96 -4.27 -9.87
N PHE A 57 -1.82 -3.63 -9.58
CA PHE A 57 -1.48 -3.11 -8.26
C PHE A 57 -2.45 -2.00 -7.81
N LEU A 58 -2.81 -1.06 -8.68
CA LEU A 58 -3.78 -0.02 -8.38
C LEU A 58 -5.16 -0.63 -8.04
N ARG A 59 -5.65 -1.54 -8.88
CA ARG A 59 -6.93 -2.22 -8.65
C ARG A 59 -6.93 -3.00 -7.33
N TRP A 60 -5.85 -3.72 -7.03
CA TRP A 60 -5.71 -4.43 -5.76
C TRP A 60 -5.78 -3.49 -4.56
N THR A 61 -5.15 -2.32 -4.67
CA THR A 61 -5.17 -1.28 -3.64
C THR A 61 -6.58 -0.72 -3.44
N GLU A 62 -7.30 -0.40 -4.52
CA GLU A 62 -8.71 0.06 -4.46
C GLU A 62 -9.63 -1.00 -3.83
N GLU A 63 -9.46 -2.27 -4.17
CA GLU A 63 -10.23 -3.37 -3.58
C GLU A 63 -9.98 -3.49 -2.06
N LEU A 64 -8.75 -3.26 -1.60
CA LEU A 64 -8.43 -3.24 -0.18
C LEU A 64 -9.02 -2.03 0.54
N MET A 65 -8.92 -0.84 -0.06
CA MET A 65 -9.53 0.37 0.49
C MET A 65 -11.04 0.20 0.68
N ASN A 66 -11.73 -0.35 -0.32
CA ASN A 66 -13.16 -0.61 -0.24
C ASN A 66 -13.53 -1.64 0.83
N LYS A 67 -12.74 -2.71 0.99
CA LYS A 67 -12.98 -3.76 2.02
C LYS A 67 -12.74 -3.27 3.44
N THR A 68 -11.89 -2.25 3.62
CA THR A 68 -11.46 -1.76 4.93
C THR A 68 -11.99 -0.37 5.25
N GLU A 69 -12.78 0.21 4.34
CA GLU A 69 -13.33 1.57 4.39
C GLU A 69 -12.27 2.68 4.55
N MET A 70 -11.04 2.38 4.15
CA MET A 70 -9.93 3.34 4.20
C MET A 70 -10.09 4.41 3.12
N LYS A 71 -9.76 5.64 3.49
CA LYS A 71 -10.04 6.84 2.67
C LYS A 71 -8.83 7.37 1.94
N LYS A 72 -7.64 6.91 2.31
CA LYS A 72 -6.37 7.29 1.68
C LYS A 72 -5.34 6.17 1.77
N VAL A 73 -4.38 6.22 0.85
CA VAL A 73 -3.15 5.41 0.78
C VAL A 73 -1.96 6.34 0.94
#